data_AF-A0A5K0ZWY0-F1
#
_entry.id   AF-A0A5K0ZWY0-F1
#
_cell.length_a   1.000
_cell.length_b   1.000
_cell.length_c   1.000
_cell.angle_alpha   90.00
_cell.angle_beta   90.00
_cell.angle_gamma   90.00
#
_symmetry.space_group_name_H-M   'P 1'
#
loop_
_entity.id
_entity.type
_entity.pdbx_description
1 polymer ?
#
loop_
_entity_poly.entity_id
_entity_poly.type
_entity_poly.pdbx_seq_one_letter_code
_entity_poly.pdbx_strand_id
1 'polypeptide(L)'
;GDPKLFEAFWRDAVGKRGDTFIPGWQAMSYFSTNAAGTVCWFLEPSLEQEVRRLHRLVGNAEAAADRHVVVGTGSTQLFQAALYALSPPDAPHPVSVVSAAPFYS
;
A
#
# COMPACT_ATOMS: atom_id res chain seq x y z
N GLY A 1 15.24 0.94 -9.45
CA GLY A 1 16.39 0.09 -9.09
C GLY A 1 15.87 -1.19 -8.51
N ASP A 2 16.24 -2.32 -9.09
CA ASP A 2 15.78 -3.64 -8.65
C ASP A 2 16.43 -4.04 -7.30
N PRO A 3 15.66 -4.20 -6.20
CA PRO A 3 16.20 -4.29 -4.84
C PRO A 3 16.71 -5.70 -4.45
N LYS A 4 17.45 -6.38 -5.34
CA LYS A 4 17.97 -7.74 -5.09
C LYS A 4 18.92 -7.86 -3.89
N LEU A 5 19.45 -6.74 -3.40
CA LEU A 5 20.34 -6.68 -2.22
C LEU A 5 19.77 -7.42 -1.00
N PHE A 6 18.44 -7.44 -0.83
CA PHE A 6 17.80 -8.04 0.35
C PHE A 6 17.58 -9.55 0.25
N GLU A 7 17.95 -10.20 -0.87
CA GLU A 7 17.71 -11.62 -1.08
C GLU A 7 18.37 -12.49 0.01
N ALA A 8 19.63 -12.23 0.34
CA ALA A 8 20.36 -12.98 1.37
C ALA A 8 19.72 -12.80 2.77
N PHE A 9 19.17 -11.63 3.08
CA PHE A 9 18.48 -11.41 4.35
C PHE A 9 17.24 -12.33 4.46
N TRP A 10 16.39 -12.36 3.43
CA TRP A 10 15.18 -13.18 3.44
C TRP A 10 15.51 -14.68 3.43
N ARG A 11 16.48 -15.09 2.61
CA ARG A 11 16.87 -16.50 2.51
C ARG A 11 17.56 -17.01 3.78
N ASP A 12 18.53 -16.26 4.32
CA ASP A 12 19.47 -16.79 5.31
C ASP A 12 19.10 -16.36 6.74
N ALA A 13 18.73 -15.10 6.95
CA ALA A 13 18.42 -14.58 8.30
C ALA A 13 16.96 -14.86 8.70
N VAL A 14 16.00 -14.64 7.79
CA VAL A 14 14.59 -14.93 8.05
C VAL A 14 14.32 -16.43 7.90
N GLY A 15 14.74 -17.00 6.77
CA GLY A 15 14.58 -18.42 6.45
C GLY A 15 13.12 -18.84 6.47
N LYS A 16 12.84 -20.05 6.97
CA LYS A 16 11.48 -20.64 7.02
C LYS A 16 10.44 -19.81 7.78
N ARG A 17 10.86 -18.86 8.61
CA ARG A 17 9.93 -17.95 9.31
C ARG A 17 9.22 -16.98 8.36
N GLY A 18 9.77 -16.78 7.16
CA GLY A 18 9.17 -15.98 6.10
C GLY A 18 8.27 -16.78 5.16
N ASP A 19 8.22 -18.11 5.30
CA ASP A 19 7.37 -18.95 4.47
C ASP A 19 5.88 -18.62 4.71
N THR A 20 5.10 -18.56 3.64
CA THR A 20 3.65 -18.34 3.70
C THR A 20 2.93 -19.55 3.12
N PHE A 21 1.96 -20.09 3.86
CA PHE A 21 1.09 -21.17 3.39
C PHE A 21 -0.28 -20.59 3.01
N ILE A 22 -0.73 -20.86 1.79
CA ILE A 22 -2.04 -20.39 1.27
C ILE A 22 -2.89 -21.63 0.94
N PRO A 23 -3.91 -21.96 1.75
CA PRO A 23 -4.87 -23.01 1.44
C PRO A 23 -5.61 -22.72 0.12
N GLY A 24 -6.02 -23.76 -0.60
CA GLY A 24 -6.70 -23.62 -1.90
C GLY A 24 -8.04 -22.88 -1.88
N TRP A 25 -8.63 -22.67 -0.70
CA TRP A 25 -9.87 -21.91 -0.52
C TRP A 25 -9.63 -20.47 -0.02
N GLN A 26 -8.41 -20.12 0.36
CA GLN A 26 -8.10 -18.79 0.90
C GLN A 26 -8.21 -17.74 -0.21
N ALA A 27 -8.77 -16.57 0.14
CA ALA A 27 -8.89 -15.41 -0.74
C ALA A 27 -9.66 -15.64 -2.05
N MET A 28 -10.65 -16.54 -2.07
CA MET A 28 -11.54 -16.72 -3.23
C MET A 28 -12.59 -15.60 -3.40
N SER A 29 -12.89 -14.87 -2.33
CA SER A 29 -13.83 -13.75 -2.35
C SER A 29 -13.18 -12.51 -2.98
N TYR A 30 -13.97 -11.70 -3.69
CA TYR A 30 -13.53 -10.35 -4.10
C TYR A 30 -13.33 -9.42 -2.90
N PHE A 31 -14.08 -9.62 -1.82
CA PHE A 31 -14.04 -8.76 -0.63
C PHE A 31 -13.12 -9.34 0.43
N SER A 32 -12.17 -8.53 0.88
CA SER A 32 -11.31 -8.81 2.05
C SER A 32 -11.99 -8.45 3.37
N THR A 33 -12.89 -7.47 3.32
CA THR A 33 -13.73 -7.07 4.46
C THR A 33 -15.08 -6.56 3.99
N ASN A 34 -16.12 -6.84 4.77
CA ASN A 34 -17.48 -6.37 4.57
C ASN A 34 -17.90 -5.37 5.67
N ALA A 35 -16.94 -4.85 6.44
CA ALA A 35 -17.23 -3.92 7.52
C ALA A 35 -17.75 -2.58 6.98
N ALA A 36 -18.87 -2.12 7.53
CA ALA A 36 -19.46 -0.83 7.17
C ALA A 36 -18.46 0.33 7.42
N GLY A 37 -18.37 1.25 6.46
CA GLY A 37 -17.45 2.38 6.53
C GLY A 37 -16.02 2.10 6.04
N THR A 38 -15.72 0.89 5.56
CA THR A 38 -14.42 0.60 4.93
C THR A 38 -14.32 1.30 3.58
N VAL A 39 -13.33 2.20 3.42
CA VAL A 39 -13.04 2.87 2.15
C VAL A 39 -12.39 1.90 1.14
N CYS A 40 -11.49 1.04 1.62
CA CYS A 40 -10.74 0.08 0.80
C CYS A 40 -11.19 -1.37 1.10
N TRP A 41 -12.33 -1.79 0.55
CA TRP A 41 -12.95 -3.12 0.83
C TRP A 41 -12.10 -4.33 0.40
N PHE A 42 -11.10 -4.11 -0.46
CA PHE A 42 -10.11 -5.10 -0.91
C PHE A 42 -8.80 -5.04 -0.10
N LEU A 43 -8.78 -4.33 1.02
CA LEU A 43 -7.66 -4.36 1.97
C LEU A 43 -7.85 -5.52 2.95
N GLU A 44 -6.89 -6.44 2.96
CA GLU A 44 -6.81 -7.49 3.99
C GLU A 44 -6.61 -6.87 5.38
N PRO A 45 -7.47 -7.18 6.37
CA PRO A 45 -7.39 -6.59 7.71
C PRO A 45 -6.04 -6.84 8.42
N SER A 46 -5.44 -8.01 8.22
CA SER A 46 -4.13 -8.35 8.78
C SER A 46 -3.02 -7.46 8.21
N LEU A 47 -3.10 -7.12 6.92
CA LEU A 47 -2.13 -6.22 6.28
C LEU A 47 -2.27 -4.80 6.83
N GLU A 48 -3.49 -4.29 7.01
CA GLU A 48 -3.70 -2.97 7.62
C GLU A 48 -3.09 -2.90 9.02
N GLN A 49 -3.33 -3.92 9.84
CA GLN A 49 -2.79 -4.00 11.20
C GLN A 49 -1.26 -3.96 11.20
N GLU A 50 -0.61 -4.75 10.34
CA GLU A 50 0.85 -4.81 10.26
C GLU A 50 1.47 -3.55 9.69
N VAL A 51 0.86 -2.90 8.68
CA VAL A 51 1.31 -1.60 8.16
C VAL A 51 1.30 -0.54 9.26
N ARG A 52 0.19 -0.44 10.02
CA ARG A 52 0.09 0.52 11.14
C ARG A 52 1.06 0.20 12.27
N ARG A 53 1.27 -1.08 12.57
CA ARG A 53 2.25 -1.54 13.57
C ARG A 53 3.67 -1.19 13.15
N LEU A 54 4.03 -1.43 11.89
CA LEU A 54 5.35 -1.12 11.34
C LEU A 54 5.66 0.38 11.45
N HIS A 55 4.74 1.24 11.00
CA HIS A 55 4.92 2.70 11.11
C HIS A 55 5.05 3.19 12.54
N ARG A 56 4.29 2.63 13.48
CA ARG A 56 4.44 2.95 14.91
C ARG A 56 5.77 2.48 15.50
N LEU A 57 6.24 1.30 15.10
CA LEU A 57 7.49 0.73 15.59
C LEU A 57 8.71 1.49 15.08
N VAL A 58 8.72 1.85 13.80
CA VAL A 58 9.84 2.57 13.16
C VAL A 58 9.77 4.07 13.44
N GLY A 59 8.56 4.62 13.66
CA GLY A 59 8.35 6.04 13.90
C GLY A 59 8.52 6.90 12.64
N ASN A 60 8.38 6.33 11.45
CA ASN A 60 8.61 7.03 10.18
C ASN A 60 7.36 7.67 9.56
N ALA A 61 6.17 7.37 10.07
CA ALA A 61 4.92 7.99 9.65
C ALA A 61 3.88 7.97 10.77
N GLU A 62 3.01 8.98 10.78
CA GLU A 62 1.84 9.01 11.67
C GLU A 62 0.77 8.03 11.14
N ALA A 63 0.58 6.92 11.86
CA ALA A 63 -0.39 5.86 11.50
C ALA A 63 -1.60 5.82 12.46
N ALA A 64 -2.11 7.01 12.81
CA ALA A 64 -3.24 7.19 13.71
C ALA A 64 -4.58 6.73 13.09
N ALA A 65 -5.61 6.60 13.94
CA ALA A 65 -6.92 6.08 13.56
C ALA A 65 -7.71 6.99 12.61
N ASP A 66 -7.33 8.25 12.50
CA ASP A 66 -7.92 9.26 11.59
C ASP A 66 -7.38 9.17 10.16
N ARG A 67 -6.38 8.31 9.89
CA ARG A 67 -5.86 8.05 8.54
C ARG A 67 -6.51 6.79 7.95
N HIS A 68 -7.01 6.90 6.71
CA HIS A 68 -7.41 5.74 5.92
C HIS A 68 -6.19 5.08 5.26
N VAL A 69 -6.19 3.75 5.22
CA VAL A 69 -5.19 2.97 4.47
C VAL A 69 -5.82 2.50 3.17
N VAL A 70 -5.13 2.76 2.05
CA VAL A 70 -5.51 2.30 0.71
C VAL A 70 -4.34 1.52 0.15
N VAL A 71 -4.61 0.34 -0.42
CA VAL A 71 -3.60 -0.49 -1.07
C VAL A 71 -3.70 -0.42 -2.58
N GLY A 72 -2.57 -0.64 -3.24
CA GLY A 72 -2.47 -0.68 -4.69
C GLY A 72 -1.33 -1.60 -5.13
N THR A 73 -1.34 -1.97 -6.40
CA THR A 73 -0.31 -2.78 -7.05
C THR A 73 0.92 -1.92 -7.28
N GLY A 74 1.69 -1.74 -6.21
CA GLY A 74 2.84 -0.85 -6.16
C GLY A 74 2.47 0.62 -5.97
N SER A 75 3.45 1.40 -5.50
CA SER A 75 3.28 2.85 -5.32
C SER A 75 2.99 3.59 -6.63
N THR A 76 3.39 3.05 -7.78
CA THR A 76 3.05 3.60 -9.11
C THR A 76 1.54 3.75 -9.29
N GLN A 77 0.76 2.71 -8.95
CA GLN A 77 -0.70 2.78 -9.04
C GLN A 77 -1.26 3.80 -8.05
N LEU A 78 -0.77 3.79 -6.81
CA LEU A 78 -1.24 4.70 -5.76
C LEU A 78 -0.96 6.17 -6.09
N PHE A 79 0.21 6.47 -6.66
CA PHE A 79 0.57 7.82 -7.06
C PHE A 79 -0.38 8.34 -8.15
N GLN A 80 -0.66 7.52 -9.17
CA GLN A 80 -1.61 7.87 -10.22
C GLN A 80 -3.04 8.02 -9.67
N ALA A 81 -3.47 7.12 -8.78
CA ALA A 81 -4.77 7.19 -8.13
C ALA A 81 -4.92 8.46 -7.28
N ALA A 82 -3.88 8.87 -6.57
CA ALA A 82 -3.86 10.11 -5.80
C ALA A 82 -3.97 11.34 -6.70
N LEU A 83 -3.21 11.40 -7.80
CA LEU A 83 -3.31 12.49 -8.78
C LEU A 83 -4.70 12.58 -9.39
N TYR A 84 -5.29 11.43 -9.75
CA TYR A 84 -6.65 11.37 -10.26
C TYR A 84 -7.67 11.85 -9.22
N ALA A 85 -7.59 11.37 -7.98
CA ALA A 85 -8.52 11.73 -6.92
C ALA A 85 -8.42 13.21 -6.50
N LEU A 86 -7.24 13.82 -6.60
CA LEU A 86 -7.02 15.25 -6.33
C LEU A 86 -7.40 16.16 -7.52
N SER A 87 -7.59 15.60 -8.71
CA SER A 87 -7.96 16.37 -9.89
C SER A 87 -9.47 16.64 -9.89
N PRO A 88 -9.93 17.90 -10.05
CA PRO A 88 -11.36 18.18 -10.12
C PRO A 88 -11.97 17.54 -11.37
N PRO A 89 -13.10 16.82 -11.25
CA PRO A 89 -13.71 16.10 -12.37
C PRO A 89 -14.24 17.03 -13.48
N ASP A 90 -14.52 18.28 -13.13
CA ASP A 90 -15.14 19.32 -13.93
C ASP A 90 -14.22 20.54 -14.13
N ALA A 91 -12.91 20.35 -13.97
CA ALA A 91 -11.94 21.41 -14.21
C ALA A 91 -12.02 21.90 -15.67
N PRO A 92 -12.08 23.23 -15.93
CA PRO A 92 -12.12 23.77 -17.29
C PRO A 92 -10.80 23.54 -18.06
N HIS A 93 -9.72 23.25 -17.33
CA HIS A 93 -8.38 22.99 -17.86
C HIS A 93 -7.70 21.85 -17.08
N PRO A 94 -6.73 21.14 -17.67
CA PRO A 94 -5.98 20.10 -16.98
C PRO A 94 -5.24 20.62 -15.73
N VAL A 95 -5.16 19.79 -14.69
CA VAL A 95 -4.40 20.10 -13.48
C VAL A 95 -2.90 20.03 -13.77
N SER A 96 -2.16 21.06 -13.34
CA SER A 96 -0.70 21.06 -13.44
C SER A 96 -0.10 20.13 -12.38
N VAL A 97 0.60 19.08 -12.83
CA VAL A 97 1.36 18.16 -11.96
C VAL A 97 2.84 18.47 -12.13
N VAL A 98 3.50 18.91 -11.05
CA VAL A 98 4.91 19.33 -11.06
C VAL A 98 5.69 18.67 -9.93
N SER A 99 6.99 18.51 -10.13
CA SER A 99 7.94 18.03 -9.11
C SER A 99 9.23 18.84 -9.19
N ALA A 100 9.84 19.13 -8.04
CA ALA A 100 11.10 19.87 -7.99
C ALA A 100 12.24 19.04 -8.60
N ALA A 101 13.07 19.66 -9.43
CA ALA A 101 14.21 18.97 -10.05
C ALA A 101 15.39 18.83 -9.06
N PRO A 102 16.12 17.69 -9.07
CA PRO A 102 15.89 16.49 -9.88
C PRO A 102 14.74 15.63 -9.33
N PHE A 103 13.95 15.02 -10.23
CA PHE A 103 12.77 14.24 -9.87
C PHE A 103 12.86 12.79 -10.37
N TYR A 104 11.98 11.94 -9.85
CA TYR A 104 11.79 10.57 -10.31
C TYR A 104 11.13 10.57 -11.70
N SER A 105 11.79 9.94 -12.68
CA SER A 105 11.34 9.81 -14.07
C SER A 105 10.44 8.62 -14.30
#